data_AF-A0A820YQ83-F1
#
_entry.id   AF-A0A820YQ83-F1
#
_cell.length_a   1.000
_cell.length_b   1.000
_cell.length_c   1.000
_cell.angle_alpha   90.00
_cell.angle_beta   90.00
_cell.angle_gamma   90.00
#
_symmetry.space_group_name_H-M   'P 1'
#
loop_
_entity.id
_entity.type
_entity.pdbx_description
1 polymer ?
#
loop_
_entity_poly.entity_id
_entity_poly.type
_entity_poly.pdbx_seq_one_letter_code
_entity_poly.pdbx_strand_id
1 'polypeptide(L)'
;MWQLTAGDQCKLHPGKCRLKRLHGDVNRDQQSRLNSLGINSKIQAVAQAEDPGAIVHVTMDSIVSVNLDEFSNDQNSLNLIINELLKPNPQFWIERTMKQVSMASYRLVYRPSFIEGKYQLPLTQPEHWNIVVHGSPRRDHSLNGHDSVYMHYSWSTHMLTDYKSPSISEPQLGMIDGQWVEPIILPTDPYNLMQRTGYACIDEADYPIPSAHPERTEWVYDDTCEAEDPFVYSPTAACIQCHCSQTVQISCIDALRKYVGAVNASFIFTRLLII
;
A
#
# COMPACT_ATOMS: atom_id res chain seq x y z
N MET A 1 29.61 -14.35 47.85
CA MET A 1 30.14 -15.09 46.69
C MET A 1 28.92 -15.69 45.99
N TRP A 2 28.38 -14.96 45.01
CA TRP A 2 27.08 -15.24 44.39
C TRP A 2 27.28 -15.39 42.87
N GLN A 3 26.89 -16.55 42.33
CA GLN A 3 26.97 -16.88 40.90
C GLN A 3 25.70 -16.38 40.19
N LEU A 4 25.88 -15.68 39.07
CA LEU A 4 24.82 -15.25 38.17
C LEU A 4 24.63 -16.27 37.03
N THR A 5 23.36 -16.56 36.73
CA THR A 5 22.87 -17.43 35.65
C THR A 5 23.01 -16.78 34.28
N ALA A 6 23.07 -17.61 33.23
CA ALA A 6 23.46 -17.30 31.84
C ALA A 6 22.50 -16.38 31.02
N GLY A 7 21.82 -15.41 31.65
CA GLY A 7 20.83 -14.54 31.00
C GLY A 7 21.32 -13.17 30.52
N ASP A 8 22.47 -12.66 31.00
CA ASP A 8 22.72 -11.19 30.94
C ASP A 8 23.83 -10.70 29.99
N GLN A 9 24.37 -11.54 29.09
CA GLN A 9 25.49 -11.11 28.22
C GLN A 9 25.12 -10.68 26.79
N CYS A 10 23.85 -10.49 26.43
CA CYS A 10 23.45 -10.03 25.10
C CYS A 10 22.97 -8.56 25.03
N LYS A 11 23.41 -7.69 25.94
CA LYS A 11 22.97 -6.27 25.97
C LYS A 11 24.01 -5.21 25.61
N LEU A 12 25.24 -5.57 25.21
CA LEU A 12 26.28 -4.53 25.01
C LEU A 12 26.91 -4.43 23.61
N HIS A 13 26.68 -5.35 22.66
CA HIS A 13 27.19 -5.19 21.29
C HIS A 13 26.28 -5.88 20.24
N PRO A 14 25.56 -5.15 19.36
CA PRO A 14 24.60 -5.75 18.42
C PRO A 14 25.23 -6.45 17.20
N GLY A 15 26.55 -6.43 17.03
CA GLY A 15 27.22 -6.87 15.78
C GLY A 15 27.89 -8.25 15.78
N LYS A 16 27.80 -9.07 16.84
CA LYS A 16 28.60 -10.31 16.95
C LYS A 16 27.88 -11.54 17.54
N CYS A 17 26.62 -11.78 17.19
CA CYS A 17 25.99 -13.10 17.40
C CYS A 17 26.09 -13.97 16.15
N ARG A 18 27.22 -14.69 15.99
CA ARG A 18 27.30 -15.81 15.06
C ARG A 18 26.55 -17.00 15.67
N LEU A 19 25.42 -17.39 15.07
CA LEU A 19 24.76 -18.66 15.33
C LEU A 19 25.76 -19.81 15.13
N LYS A 20 26.23 -20.44 16.21
CA LYS A 20 26.84 -21.77 16.11
C LYS A 20 25.71 -22.74 15.79
N ARG A 21 25.66 -23.18 14.53
CA ARG A 21 24.87 -24.33 14.10
C ARG A 21 25.34 -25.54 14.93
N LEU A 22 24.49 -26.03 15.84
CA LEU A 22 24.67 -27.35 16.43
C LEU A 22 24.40 -28.38 15.33
N HIS A 23 25.43 -28.78 14.59
CA HIS A 23 25.39 -30.02 13.83
C HIS A 23 25.46 -31.17 14.84
N GLY A 24 24.29 -31.70 15.20
CA GLY A 24 24.19 -33.05 15.73
C GLY A 24 24.44 -34.01 14.59
N ASP A 25 25.60 -34.66 14.57
CA ASP A 25 25.87 -35.77 13.67
C ASP A 25 24.92 -36.92 14.02
N VAL A 26 23.85 -37.06 13.23
CA VAL A 26 23.00 -38.24 13.27
C VAL A 26 23.83 -39.40 12.73
N ASN A 27 24.23 -40.28 13.63
CA ASN A 27 25.00 -41.47 13.31
C ASN A 27 24.25 -42.30 12.24
N ARG A 28 24.93 -42.68 11.16
CA ARG A 28 24.37 -43.41 10.00
C ARG A 28 23.59 -44.68 10.39
N ASP A 29 23.93 -45.26 11.54
CA ASP A 29 23.28 -46.43 12.12
C ASP A 29 21.92 -46.18 12.78
N GLN A 30 21.61 -44.93 13.18
CA GLN A 30 20.28 -44.58 13.67
C GLN A 30 19.29 -44.34 12.53
N GLN A 31 19.75 -43.78 11.41
CA GLN A 31 18.92 -43.57 10.23
C GLN A 31 18.45 -44.91 9.61
N SER A 32 19.29 -45.94 9.62
CA SER A 32 18.95 -47.27 9.10
C SER A 32 17.94 -48.02 9.99
N ARG A 33 18.01 -47.84 11.31
CA ARG A 33 17.04 -48.41 12.27
C ARG A 33 15.68 -47.72 12.26
N LEU A 34 15.64 -46.42 11.96
CA LEU A 34 14.38 -45.68 11.81
C LEU A 34 13.64 -46.05 10.51
N ASN A 35 14.39 -46.37 9.45
CA ASN A 35 13.84 -46.86 8.18
C ASN A 35 13.29 -48.30 8.27
N SER A 36 13.87 -49.17 9.10
CA SER A 36 13.44 -50.57 9.22
C SER A 36 12.20 -50.79 10.10
N LEU A 37 11.79 -49.79 10.88
CA LEU A 37 10.60 -49.85 11.76
C LEU A 37 9.30 -49.39 11.09
N GLY A 38 9.33 -48.95 9.83
CA GLY A 38 8.14 -48.41 9.15
C GLY A 38 7.56 -47.15 9.83
N ILE A 39 8.30 -46.52 10.74
CA ILE A 39 7.85 -45.32 11.47
C ILE A 39 7.94 -44.08 10.58
N ASN A 40 8.83 -44.08 9.59
CA ASN A 40 8.93 -42.97 8.62
C ASN A 40 7.68 -42.82 7.76
N SER A 41 6.90 -43.88 7.51
CA SER A 41 5.65 -43.76 6.73
C SER A 41 4.47 -43.22 7.56
N LYS A 42 4.46 -43.40 8.88
CA LYS A 42 3.40 -42.86 9.75
C LYS A 42 3.69 -41.43 10.25
N ILE A 43 4.96 -41.01 10.31
CA ILE A 43 5.33 -39.63 10.66
C ILE A 43 5.28 -38.70 9.42
N GLN A 44 5.54 -39.22 8.21
CA GLN A 44 5.24 -38.49 6.96
C GLN A 44 3.75 -38.48 6.60
N ALA A 45 2.92 -39.23 7.33
CA ALA A 45 1.47 -39.30 7.16
C ALA A 45 0.68 -38.56 8.26
N VAL A 46 1.33 -37.69 9.05
CA VAL A 46 0.63 -36.51 9.56
C VAL A 46 0.50 -35.61 8.36
N ALA A 47 -0.60 -35.83 7.64
CA ALA A 47 -0.97 -35.15 6.42
C ALA A 47 -0.54 -33.69 6.46
N GLN A 48 0.11 -33.27 5.38
CA GLN A 48 -0.19 -31.98 4.78
C GLN A 48 -1.72 -31.86 4.78
N ALA A 49 -2.30 -31.30 5.84
CA ALA A 49 -3.62 -30.73 5.71
C ALA A 49 -3.42 -29.66 4.65
N GLU A 50 -3.94 -29.93 3.44
CA GLU A 50 -3.94 -28.94 2.38
C GLU A 50 -4.49 -27.67 3.01
N ASP A 51 -3.66 -26.61 2.97
CA ASP A 51 -4.10 -25.31 3.43
C ASP A 51 -5.28 -24.94 2.54
N PRO A 52 -6.49 -24.85 3.11
CA PRO A 52 -7.65 -24.62 2.29
C PRO A 52 -7.64 -23.20 1.72
N GLY A 53 -6.67 -22.35 2.10
CA GLY A 53 -6.58 -21.01 1.55
C GLY A 53 -7.78 -20.14 1.91
N ALA A 54 -7.79 -18.94 1.35
CA ALA A 54 -8.86 -17.98 1.51
C ALA A 54 -8.94 -17.06 0.29
N ILE A 55 -10.16 -16.61 0.01
CA ILE A 55 -10.41 -15.50 -0.93
C ILE A 55 -10.87 -14.29 -0.14
N VAL A 56 -10.18 -13.17 -0.34
CA VAL A 56 -10.63 -11.84 0.13
C VAL A 56 -11.03 -11.01 -1.07
N HIS A 57 -12.27 -10.55 -1.09
CA HIS A 57 -12.75 -9.59 -2.07
C HIS A 57 -12.52 -8.18 -1.55
N VAL A 58 -12.00 -7.31 -2.41
CA VAL A 58 -11.77 -5.90 -2.07
C VAL A 58 -12.56 -5.04 -3.03
N THR A 59 -13.31 -4.08 -2.51
CA THR A 59 -14.10 -3.13 -3.31
C THR A 59 -13.84 -1.70 -2.89
N MET A 60 -14.05 -0.78 -3.82
CA MET A 60 -14.03 0.65 -3.59
C MET A 60 -14.87 1.37 -4.65
N ASP A 61 -15.64 2.36 -4.22
CA ASP A 61 -16.34 3.30 -5.11
C ASP A 61 -15.77 4.70 -4.90
N SER A 62 -15.51 5.43 -5.98
CA SER A 62 -14.92 6.77 -5.89
C SER A 62 -15.13 7.59 -7.16
N ILE A 63 -14.45 8.73 -7.23
CA ILE A 63 -14.33 9.59 -8.39
C ILE A 63 -12.86 9.78 -8.76
N VAL A 64 -12.63 9.96 -10.06
CA VAL A 64 -11.36 10.41 -10.60
C VAL A 64 -11.61 11.62 -11.51
N SER A 65 -10.65 12.53 -11.60
CA SER A 65 -10.82 13.82 -12.27
C SER A 65 -9.57 14.28 -13.00
N VAL A 66 -9.75 15.27 -13.86
CA VAL A 66 -8.70 16.14 -14.40
C VAL A 66 -8.92 17.53 -13.83
N ASN A 67 -7.94 18.03 -13.08
CA ASN A 67 -7.95 19.40 -12.57
C ASN A 67 -7.63 20.37 -13.71
N LEU A 68 -8.45 21.42 -13.87
CA LEU A 68 -8.37 22.39 -14.96
C LEU A 68 -7.76 23.74 -14.55
N ASP A 69 -7.40 23.93 -13.29
CA ASP A 69 -6.95 25.21 -12.74
C ASP A 69 -5.71 25.75 -13.47
N GLU A 70 -4.83 24.85 -13.93
CA GLU A 70 -3.60 25.18 -14.67
C GLU A 70 -3.87 25.78 -16.07
N PHE A 71 -5.06 25.59 -16.62
CA PHE A 71 -5.46 26.11 -17.93
C PHE A 71 -6.28 27.41 -17.86
N SER A 72 -6.54 27.93 -16.66
CA SER A 72 -7.43 29.08 -16.43
C SER A 72 -7.04 30.36 -17.19
N ASN A 73 -5.74 30.55 -17.48
CA ASN A 73 -5.21 31.73 -18.15
C ASN A 73 -5.44 31.73 -19.68
N ASP A 74 -5.83 30.62 -20.29
CA ASP A 74 -6.13 30.51 -21.72
C ASP A 74 -7.48 29.82 -21.96
N GLN A 75 -8.52 30.64 -22.12
CA GLN A 75 -9.89 30.17 -22.30
C GLN A 75 -10.08 29.34 -23.58
N ASN A 76 -9.29 29.59 -24.64
CA ASN A 76 -9.40 28.80 -25.86
C ASN A 76 -8.87 27.38 -25.64
N SER A 77 -7.68 27.26 -25.05
CA SER A 77 -7.09 25.96 -24.72
C SER A 77 -7.94 25.20 -23.69
N LEU A 78 -8.43 25.89 -22.65
CA LEU A 78 -9.33 25.31 -21.65
C LEU A 78 -10.58 24.71 -22.30
N ASN A 79 -11.25 25.45 -23.18
CA ASN A 79 -12.46 24.95 -23.86
C ASN A 79 -12.17 23.75 -24.77
N LEU A 80 -11.02 23.72 -25.45
CA LEU A 80 -10.62 22.56 -26.26
C LEU A 80 -10.39 21.32 -25.39
N ILE A 81 -9.70 21.47 -24.26
CA ILE A 81 -9.44 20.39 -23.31
C ILE A 81 -10.75 19.86 -22.73
N ILE A 82 -11.65 20.73 -22.29
CA ILE A 82 -12.96 20.33 -21.76
C ILE A 82 -13.76 19.57 -22.82
N ASN A 83 -13.82 20.08 -24.04
CA ASN A 83 -14.54 19.43 -25.12
C ASN A 83 -13.98 18.05 -25.45
N GLU A 84 -12.68 17.82 -25.27
CA GLU A 84 -12.06 16.50 -25.41
C GLU A 84 -12.41 15.60 -24.24
N LEU A 85 -12.24 16.07 -23.00
CA LEU A 85 -12.50 15.30 -21.78
C LEU A 85 -13.96 14.90 -21.61
N LEU A 86 -14.90 15.66 -22.18
CA LEU A 86 -16.32 15.36 -22.15
C LEU A 86 -16.75 14.30 -23.17
N LYS A 87 -15.88 13.90 -24.11
CA LYS A 87 -16.18 12.82 -25.05
C LYS A 87 -16.22 11.46 -24.33
N PRO A 88 -17.07 10.52 -24.76
CA PRO A 88 -17.04 9.15 -24.25
C PRO A 88 -15.69 8.47 -24.58
N ASN A 89 -14.82 8.35 -23.59
CA ASN A 89 -13.56 7.61 -23.68
C ASN A 89 -13.32 6.83 -22.38
N PRO A 90 -13.95 5.65 -22.21
CA PRO A 90 -13.82 4.87 -20.99
C PRO A 90 -12.38 4.50 -20.66
N GLN A 91 -11.55 4.20 -21.66
CA GLN A 91 -10.17 3.77 -21.47
C GLN A 91 -9.33 4.85 -20.78
N PHE A 92 -9.47 6.11 -21.19
CA PHE A 92 -8.80 7.24 -20.54
C PHE A 92 -9.12 7.33 -19.03
N TRP A 93 -10.38 7.15 -18.67
CA TRP A 93 -10.82 7.20 -17.27
C TRP A 93 -10.42 5.95 -16.48
N ILE A 94 -10.39 4.78 -17.12
CA ILE A 94 -9.90 3.52 -16.52
C ILE A 94 -8.41 3.65 -16.16
N GLU A 95 -7.57 4.12 -17.08
CA GLU A 95 -6.13 4.33 -16.83
C GLU A 95 -5.89 5.29 -15.67
N ARG A 96 -6.68 6.37 -15.61
CA ARG A 96 -6.61 7.32 -14.51
C ARG A 96 -7.05 6.74 -13.18
N THR A 97 -8.10 5.93 -13.19
CA THR A 97 -8.57 5.17 -12.03
C THR A 97 -7.48 4.21 -11.54
N MET A 98 -6.82 3.47 -12.44
CA MET A 98 -5.72 2.59 -12.09
C MET A 98 -4.60 3.36 -11.39
N LYS A 99 -4.18 4.52 -11.93
CA LYS A 99 -3.14 5.35 -11.31
C LYS A 99 -3.54 5.83 -9.91
N GLN A 100 -4.80 6.24 -9.72
CA GLN A 100 -5.33 6.67 -8.41
C GLN A 100 -5.33 5.53 -7.40
N VAL A 101 -5.87 4.37 -7.77
CA VAL A 101 -5.94 3.19 -6.88
C VAL A 101 -4.54 2.71 -6.50
N SER A 102 -3.59 2.70 -7.44
CA SER A 102 -2.21 2.29 -7.17
C SER A 102 -1.53 3.08 -6.06
N MET A 103 -1.94 4.33 -5.81
CA MET A 103 -1.37 5.16 -4.74
C MET A 103 -1.66 4.60 -3.33
N ALA A 104 -2.70 3.77 -3.16
CA ALA A 104 -2.95 3.08 -1.90
C ALA A 104 -1.92 1.97 -1.58
N SER A 105 -1.13 1.54 -2.57
CA SER A 105 -0.24 0.37 -2.43
C SER A 105 0.81 0.57 -1.34
N TYR A 106 1.41 1.76 -1.27
CA TYR A 106 2.43 2.08 -0.27
C TYR A 106 1.88 1.89 1.15
N ARG A 107 0.80 2.61 1.47
CA ARG A 107 0.13 2.53 2.78
C ARG A 107 -0.33 1.11 3.13
N LEU A 108 -0.84 0.34 2.17
CA LEU A 108 -1.34 -1.01 2.41
C LEU A 108 -0.22 -2.06 2.60
N VAL A 109 0.90 -1.92 1.89
CA VAL A 109 2.09 -2.78 2.04
C VAL A 109 2.82 -2.48 3.34
N TYR A 110 2.93 -1.21 3.71
CA TYR A 110 3.62 -0.74 4.91
C TYR A 110 2.67 -0.42 6.07
N ARG A 111 1.43 -0.93 6.02
CA ARG A 111 0.38 -0.74 7.04
C ARG A 111 0.85 -0.86 8.50
N PRO A 112 1.75 -1.80 8.87
CA PRO A 112 2.30 -1.87 10.24
C PRO A 112 2.99 -0.58 10.72
N SER A 113 3.57 0.20 9.81
CA SER A 113 4.22 1.48 10.12
C SER A 113 3.21 2.59 10.43
N PHE A 114 1.97 2.46 9.95
CA PHE A 114 0.90 3.45 10.11
C PHE A 114 -0.05 3.11 11.25
N ILE A 115 -0.30 1.82 11.51
CA ILE A 115 -1.30 1.35 12.46
C ILE A 115 -0.72 0.21 13.30
N GLU A 116 -0.55 0.46 14.60
CA GLU A 116 -0.06 -0.55 15.54
C GLU A 116 -0.96 -1.78 15.59
N GLY A 117 -0.36 -2.97 15.65
CA GLY A 117 -1.08 -4.24 15.76
C GLY A 117 -1.78 -4.68 14.47
N LYS A 118 -1.50 -4.02 13.35
CA LYS A 118 -2.00 -4.40 12.02
C LYS A 118 -0.88 -4.97 11.15
N TYR A 119 -1.23 -5.85 10.22
CA TYR A 119 -0.30 -6.30 9.18
C TYR A 119 -0.73 -5.85 7.79
N GLN A 120 0.06 -6.26 6.80
CA GLN A 120 -0.01 -5.84 5.41
C GLN A 120 -1.32 -6.31 4.77
N LEU A 121 -1.94 -5.45 3.97
CA LEU A 121 -3.12 -5.76 3.15
C LEU A 121 -2.84 -5.37 1.69
N PRO A 122 -1.77 -5.91 1.07
CA PRO A 122 -1.37 -5.48 -0.26
C PRO A 122 -2.48 -5.76 -1.27
N LEU A 123 -2.70 -4.80 -2.17
CA LEU A 123 -3.58 -5.01 -3.32
C LEU A 123 -2.92 -5.99 -4.29
N THR A 124 -3.72 -6.66 -5.11
CA THR A 124 -3.20 -7.47 -6.22
C THR A 124 -2.57 -6.58 -7.28
N GLN A 125 -1.86 -7.19 -8.23
CA GLN A 125 -1.38 -6.49 -9.40
C GLN A 125 -2.53 -5.94 -10.26
N PRO A 126 -2.33 -4.83 -11.01
CA PRO A 126 -3.38 -4.16 -11.75
C PRO A 126 -4.08 -5.01 -12.82
N GLU A 127 -3.41 -6.06 -13.34
CA GLU A 127 -3.99 -6.97 -14.33
C GLU A 127 -5.15 -7.80 -13.76
N HIS A 128 -5.30 -7.85 -12.43
CA HIS A 128 -6.39 -8.52 -11.73
C HIS A 128 -7.46 -7.57 -11.21
N TRP A 129 -7.41 -6.28 -11.59
CA TRP A 129 -8.40 -5.30 -11.17
C TRP A 129 -9.57 -5.25 -12.15
N ASN A 130 -10.78 -5.14 -11.61
CA ASN A 130 -11.97 -4.86 -12.37
C ASN A 130 -12.40 -3.41 -12.10
N ILE A 131 -12.34 -2.57 -13.13
CA ILE A 131 -12.72 -1.16 -13.07
C ILE A 131 -13.90 -0.93 -14.00
N VAL A 132 -14.96 -0.35 -13.44
CA VAL A 132 -16.16 0.06 -14.19
C VAL A 132 -16.34 1.55 -14.00
N VAL A 133 -16.28 2.32 -15.08
CA VAL A 133 -16.62 3.74 -15.10
C VAL A 133 -18.11 3.93 -15.35
N HIS A 134 -18.73 4.86 -14.65
CA HIS A 134 -20.18 5.02 -14.63
C HIS A 134 -20.64 6.31 -15.32
N GLY A 135 -21.55 6.16 -16.28
CA GLY A 135 -22.18 7.28 -16.96
C GLY A 135 -21.24 7.99 -17.94
N SER A 136 -21.34 9.33 -17.99
CA SER A 136 -20.54 10.19 -18.87
C SER A 136 -19.72 11.17 -18.03
N PRO A 137 -18.54 11.60 -18.52
CA PRO A 137 -17.72 12.58 -17.83
C PRO A 137 -18.50 13.89 -17.64
N ARG A 138 -18.32 14.53 -16.48
CA ARG A 138 -19.01 15.79 -16.13
C ARG A 138 -18.01 16.83 -15.69
N ARG A 139 -18.26 18.09 -16.05
CA ARG A 139 -17.53 19.23 -15.48
C ARG A 139 -18.23 19.70 -14.20
N ASP A 140 -17.45 20.03 -13.20
CA ASP A 140 -17.90 20.71 -11.99
C ASP A 140 -16.86 21.79 -11.66
N HIS A 141 -17.33 23.03 -11.50
CA HIS A 141 -16.49 24.21 -11.24
C HIS A 141 -16.00 24.31 -9.79
N SER A 142 -16.40 23.37 -8.94
CA SER A 142 -16.19 23.43 -7.49
C SER A 142 -15.88 22.07 -6.88
N LEU A 143 -15.54 21.06 -7.69
CA LEU A 143 -15.26 19.72 -7.20
C LEU A 143 -14.03 19.75 -6.30
N ASN A 144 -14.24 19.55 -5.01
CA ASN A 144 -13.20 19.72 -3.97
C ASN A 144 -12.48 21.08 -4.03
N GLY A 145 -13.19 22.13 -4.46
CA GLY A 145 -12.63 23.49 -4.59
C GLY A 145 -11.94 23.80 -5.92
N HIS A 146 -11.96 22.87 -6.88
CA HIS A 146 -11.29 23.02 -8.18
C HIS A 146 -12.27 22.97 -9.36
N ASP A 147 -11.92 23.60 -10.48
CA ASP A 147 -12.62 23.37 -11.74
C ASP A 147 -12.10 22.06 -12.34
N SER A 148 -12.98 21.08 -12.54
CA SER A 148 -12.57 19.73 -12.90
C SER A 148 -13.56 19.03 -13.82
N VAL A 149 -13.05 18.18 -14.69
CA VAL A 149 -13.86 17.13 -15.35
C VAL A 149 -13.64 15.82 -14.61
N TYR A 150 -14.71 15.14 -14.21
CA TYR A 150 -14.63 13.93 -13.40
C TYR A 150 -15.52 12.80 -13.92
N MET A 151 -15.20 11.60 -13.43
CA MET A 151 -15.88 10.34 -13.72
C MET A 151 -16.06 9.54 -12.43
N HIS A 152 -17.24 8.97 -12.22
CA HIS A 152 -17.46 7.98 -11.16
C HIS A 152 -16.98 6.62 -11.59
N TYR A 153 -16.47 5.82 -10.66
CA TYR A 153 -16.12 4.45 -10.94
C TYR A 153 -16.35 3.53 -9.73
N SER A 154 -16.49 2.25 -10.03
CA SER A 154 -16.35 1.15 -9.07
C SER A 154 -15.08 0.38 -9.41
N TRP A 155 -14.32 0.03 -8.39
CA TRP A 155 -13.12 -0.79 -8.48
C TRP A 155 -13.28 -2.02 -7.60
N SER A 156 -12.74 -3.15 -8.06
CA SER A 156 -12.71 -4.38 -7.27
C SER A 156 -11.55 -5.30 -7.64
N THR A 157 -11.16 -6.15 -6.70
CA THR A 157 -10.26 -7.27 -6.96
C THR A 157 -10.50 -8.44 -6.00
N HIS A 158 -9.84 -9.57 -6.24
CA HIS A 158 -9.84 -10.74 -5.37
C HIS A 158 -8.40 -11.13 -5.04
N MET A 159 -8.12 -11.26 -3.75
CA MET A 159 -6.86 -11.75 -3.24
C MET A 159 -6.99 -13.24 -2.90
N LEU A 160 -6.10 -14.05 -3.47
CA LEU A 160 -5.90 -15.44 -3.08
C LEU A 160 -4.77 -15.51 -2.06
N THR A 161 -5.00 -16.14 -0.92
CA THR A 161 -4.04 -16.24 0.18
C THR A 161 -4.21 -17.54 0.97
N ASP A 162 -3.32 -17.82 1.92
CA ASP A 162 -3.47 -18.94 2.85
C ASP A 162 -4.63 -18.70 3.82
N TYR A 163 -5.11 -19.77 4.46
CA TYR A 163 -6.27 -19.71 5.34
C TYR A 163 -6.11 -18.73 6.53
N LYS A 164 -4.87 -18.54 7.02
CA LYS A 164 -4.59 -17.82 8.27
C LYS A 164 -4.23 -16.35 8.05
N SER A 165 -3.55 -16.02 6.96
CA SER A 165 -3.03 -14.69 6.66
C SER A 165 -4.07 -13.57 6.79
N PRO A 166 -5.33 -13.69 6.31
CA PRO A 166 -6.35 -12.67 6.53
C PRO A 166 -6.55 -12.35 8.01
N SER A 167 -6.68 -13.37 8.85
CA SER A 167 -6.91 -13.22 10.29
C SER A 167 -5.72 -12.64 11.05
N ILE A 168 -4.50 -12.89 10.56
CA ILE A 168 -3.27 -12.32 11.11
C ILE A 168 -3.23 -10.83 10.77
N SER A 169 -3.50 -10.49 9.52
CA SER A 169 -3.45 -9.10 9.05
C SER A 169 -4.56 -8.23 9.64
N GLU A 170 -5.74 -8.80 9.75
CA GLU A 170 -6.90 -8.15 10.34
C GLU A 170 -7.81 -9.21 10.99
N PRO A 171 -7.92 -9.23 12.34
CA PRO A 171 -8.72 -10.22 13.05
C PRO A 171 -10.18 -10.32 12.56
N GLN A 172 -10.78 -9.22 12.10
CA GLN A 172 -12.14 -9.22 11.54
C GLN A 172 -12.25 -10.08 10.28
N LEU A 173 -11.19 -10.19 9.48
CA LEU A 173 -11.10 -11.09 8.33
C LEU A 173 -10.82 -12.55 8.74
N GLY A 174 -10.85 -12.88 10.03
CA GLY A 174 -10.78 -14.26 10.53
C GLY A 174 -12.05 -15.07 10.27
N MET A 175 -13.18 -14.40 10.04
CA MET A 175 -14.48 -15.02 9.80
C MET A 175 -14.89 -14.86 8.34
N ILE A 176 -15.62 -15.84 7.80
CA ILE A 176 -16.33 -15.67 6.52
C ILE A 176 -17.35 -14.52 6.69
N ASP A 177 -17.47 -13.70 5.66
CA ASP A 177 -18.21 -12.41 5.64
C ASP A 177 -17.67 -11.36 6.62
N GLY A 178 -16.55 -11.65 7.28
CA GLY A 178 -15.80 -10.68 8.06
C GLY A 178 -15.32 -9.55 7.16
N GLN A 179 -15.52 -8.31 7.61
CA GLN A 179 -15.20 -7.12 6.84
C GLN A 179 -14.22 -6.22 7.59
N TRP A 180 -13.39 -5.52 6.83
CA TRP A 180 -12.56 -4.43 7.30
C TRP A 180 -12.58 -3.30 6.30
N VAL A 181 -12.67 -2.07 6.79
CA VAL A 181 -12.64 -0.86 5.97
C VAL A 181 -11.33 -0.13 6.23
N GLU A 182 -10.53 0.03 5.18
CA GLU A 182 -9.30 0.83 5.23
C GLU A 182 -9.57 2.19 4.56
N PRO A 183 -9.66 3.28 5.35
CA PRO A 183 -9.80 4.62 4.79
C PRO A 183 -8.43 5.16 4.33
N ILE A 184 -8.40 5.73 3.13
CA ILE A 184 -7.22 6.36 2.54
C ILE A 184 -7.67 7.62 1.80
N ILE A 185 -6.97 8.74 1.96
CA ILE A 185 -7.22 9.92 1.14
C ILE A 185 -6.42 9.77 -0.16
N LEU A 186 -7.09 9.89 -1.30
CA LEU A 186 -6.46 9.82 -2.62
C LEU A 186 -6.59 11.16 -3.36
N PRO A 187 -5.64 11.54 -4.22
CA PRO A 187 -5.81 12.71 -5.09
C PRO A 187 -6.93 12.45 -6.08
N THR A 188 -7.83 13.42 -6.30
CA THR A 188 -8.84 13.27 -7.34
C THR A 188 -8.23 13.30 -8.74
N ASP A 189 -7.14 14.04 -8.95
CA ASP A 189 -6.32 13.94 -10.16
C ASP A 189 -4.93 13.34 -9.84
N PRO A 190 -4.72 12.05 -10.10
CA PRO A 190 -3.51 11.34 -9.67
C PRO A 190 -2.30 11.59 -10.58
N TYR A 191 -2.45 12.32 -11.68
CA TYR A 191 -1.33 12.65 -12.56
C TYR A 191 -0.65 13.94 -12.14
N ASN A 192 0.67 14.01 -12.38
CA ASN A 192 1.50 15.15 -12.04
C ASN A 192 1.43 15.55 -10.55
N LEU A 193 1.15 14.58 -9.68
CA LEU A 193 0.98 14.81 -8.24
C LEU A 193 2.18 15.58 -7.68
N MET A 194 3.39 15.05 -7.88
CA MET A 194 4.62 15.65 -7.38
C MET A 194 4.90 17.04 -7.99
N GLN A 195 4.54 17.28 -9.25
CA GLN A 195 4.68 18.59 -9.88
C GLN A 195 3.72 19.62 -9.28
N ARG A 196 2.54 19.19 -8.81
CA ARG A 196 1.51 20.05 -8.23
C ARG A 196 1.68 20.27 -6.73
N THR A 197 2.05 19.22 -6.00
CA THR A 197 2.17 19.25 -4.53
C THR A 197 3.62 19.36 -4.04
N GLY A 198 4.60 19.33 -4.95
CA GLY A 198 5.99 19.11 -4.57
C GLY A 198 6.15 17.77 -3.85
N TYR A 199 6.92 17.76 -2.77
CA TYR A 199 7.15 16.57 -1.94
C TYR A 199 6.09 16.33 -0.86
N ALA A 200 5.03 17.16 -0.78
CA ALA A 200 4.13 17.12 0.37
C ALA A 200 3.46 15.75 0.64
N CYS A 201 3.21 14.97 -0.41
CA CYS A 201 2.62 13.64 -0.34
C CYS A 201 3.60 12.50 -0.62
N ILE A 202 4.90 12.78 -0.54
CA ILE A 202 5.96 11.83 -0.85
C ILE A 202 6.64 11.42 0.45
N ASP A 203 6.58 10.14 0.78
CA ASP A 203 7.33 9.56 1.89
C ASP A 203 8.66 9.00 1.37
N GLU A 204 9.75 9.66 1.78
CA GLU A 204 11.12 9.26 1.50
C GLU A 204 11.76 8.49 2.67
N ALA A 205 11.04 8.27 3.77
CA ALA A 205 11.55 7.54 4.92
C ALA A 205 11.97 6.12 4.51
N ASP A 206 13.09 5.66 5.05
CA ASP A 206 13.70 4.37 4.74
C ASP A 206 14.11 4.14 3.26
N TYR A 207 13.93 5.13 2.38
CA TYR A 207 14.43 5.09 1.01
C TYR A 207 15.74 5.88 0.85
N PRO A 208 16.62 5.49 -0.09
CA PRO A 208 17.79 6.29 -0.42
C PRO A 208 17.40 7.66 -0.97
N ILE A 209 18.09 8.72 -0.54
CA ILE A 209 17.91 10.07 -1.09
C ILE A 209 18.77 10.23 -2.36
N PRO A 210 18.25 10.73 -3.51
CA PRO A 210 16.86 11.06 -3.85
C PRO A 210 16.23 9.96 -4.73
N SER A 211 15.40 9.10 -4.16
CA SER A 211 14.72 7.99 -4.87
C SER A 211 13.29 8.32 -5.32
N ALA A 212 12.72 9.42 -4.83
CA ALA A 212 11.42 9.88 -5.27
C ALA A 212 11.46 10.28 -6.76
N HIS A 213 10.60 9.65 -7.56
CA HIS A 213 10.48 9.93 -8.99
C HIS A 213 9.07 10.40 -9.34
N PRO A 214 8.91 11.52 -10.08
CA PRO A 214 7.61 12.10 -10.40
C PRO A 214 6.71 11.17 -11.25
N GLU A 215 7.30 10.23 -11.97
CA GLU A 215 6.59 9.26 -12.81
C GLU A 215 6.07 8.06 -12.02
N ARG A 216 6.59 7.84 -10.81
CA ARG A 216 6.39 6.64 -9.98
C ARG A 216 5.98 6.99 -8.54
N THR A 217 5.19 8.06 -8.38
CA THR A 217 4.74 8.54 -7.08
C THR A 217 3.92 7.52 -6.30
N GLU A 218 3.29 6.54 -6.95
CA GLU A 218 2.48 5.50 -6.29
C GLU A 218 3.27 4.62 -5.31
N TRP A 219 4.60 4.55 -5.46
CA TRP A 219 5.48 3.73 -4.61
C TRP A 219 5.87 4.41 -3.31
N VAL A 220 5.65 5.72 -3.22
CA VAL A 220 6.07 6.60 -2.13
C VAL A 220 4.95 7.57 -1.75
N TYR A 221 3.72 7.32 -2.19
CA TYR A 221 2.58 8.15 -1.85
C TYR A 221 2.12 7.86 -0.43
N ASP A 222 2.07 8.90 0.40
CA ASP A 222 1.58 8.81 1.77
C ASP A 222 0.71 10.02 2.09
N ASP A 223 -0.57 9.75 2.37
CA ASP A 223 -1.57 10.75 2.73
C ASP A 223 -1.44 11.26 4.17
N THR A 224 -0.55 10.65 4.97
CA THR A 224 -0.30 11.03 6.37
C THR A 224 0.96 11.86 6.58
N CYS A 225 1.69 12.18 5.52
CA CYS A 225 2.82 13.10 5.61
C CYS A 225 2.36 14.50 6.04
N GLU A 226 3.04 15.04 7.04
CA GLU A 226 2.78 16.35 7.65
C GLU A 226 3.86 17.37 7.29
N ALA A 227 3.67 18.64 7.66
CA ALA A 227 4.76 19.60 7.57
C ALA A 227 5.90 19.22 8.54
N GLU A 228 7.14 19.22 8.05
CA GLU A 228 8.32 18.79 8.81
C GLU A 228 9.41 19.86 8.80
N ASP A 229 10.26 19.84 9.83
CA ASP A 229 11.46 20.65 9.85
C ASP A 229 12.47 20.14 8.78
N PRO A 230 13.40 21.01 8.32
CA PRO A 230 14.41 20.60 7.35
C PRO A 230 15.22 19.39 7.82
N PHE A 231 15.27 18.34 7.00
CA PHE A 231 16.11 17.18 7.26
C PHE A 231 17.59 17.58 7.32
N VAL A 232 18.27 17.20 8.40
CA VAL A 232 19.71 17.39 8.55
C VAL A 232 20.41 16.09 8.14
N TYR A 233 20.92 16.07 6.91
CA TYR A 233 21.63 14.91 6.39
C TYR A 233 22.82 14.51 7.27
N SER A 234 22.87 13.24 7.65
CA SER A 234 24.03 12.64 8.30
C SER A 234 24.48 11.40 7.51
N PRO A 235 25.79 11.22 7.25
CA PRO A 235 26.31 10.02 6.59
C PRO A 235 25.98 8.69 7.30
N THR A 236 25.56 8.77 8.57
CA THR A 236 25.26 7.60 9.41
C THR A 236 23.78 7.47 9.76
N ALA A 237 22.92 8.41 9.35
CA ALA A 237 21.49 8.36 9.63
C ALA A 237 20.70 8.22 8.33
N ALA A 238 19.79 7.24 8.30
CA ALA A 238 18.80 7.14 7.24
C ALA A 238 17.79 8.29 7.33
N CYS A 239 17.10 8.56 6.24
CA CYS A 239 15.89 9.37 6.25
C CYS A 239 14.83 8.66 7.09
N ILE A 240 14.30 9.34 8.11
CA ILE A 240 13.28 8.79 9.04
C ILE A 240 12.01 9.65 9.08
N GLN A 241 11.94 10.65 8.21
CA GLN A 241 10.84 11.60 8.09
C GLN A 241 10.34 11.55 6.64
N CYS A 242 9.12 12.00 6.38
CA CYS A 242 8.56 11.94 5.02
C CYS A 242 9.44 12.69 4.01
N HIS A 243 9.94 13.87 4.39
CA HIS A 243 10.55 14.80 3.44
C HIS A 243 12.03 15.01 3.73
N CYS A 244 12.91 14.34 2.99
CA CYS A 244 14.36 14.44 3.19
C CYS A 244 15.10 15.17 2.07
N SER A 245 14.55 15.12 0.85
CA SER A 245 15.11 15.83 -0.30
C SER A 245 14.76 17.32 -0.27
N GLN A 246 13.59 17.68 0.25
CA GLN A 246 13.06 19.05 0.23
C GLN A 246 12.30 19.34 1.53
N THR A 247 12.45 20.54 2.07
CA THR A 247 11.61 20.97 3.19
C THR A 247 10.20 21.28 2.70
N VAL A 248 9.21 20.65 3.30
CA VAL A 248 7.78 20.86 3.03
C VAL A 248 7.15 21.60 4.21
N GLN A 249 6.30 22.59 3.91
CA GLN A 249 5.67 23.46 4.92
C GLN A 249 4.14 23.29 5.01
N ILE A 250 3.61 22.24 4.39
CA ILE A 250 2.18 21.93 4.31
C ILE A 250 2.01 20.40 4.35
N SER A 251 0.95 19.92 5.00
CA SER A 251 0.64 18.48 5.00
C SER A 251 0.26 17.99 3.60
N CYS A 252 0.34 16.69 3.36
CA CYS A 252 -0.15 16.09 2.12
C CYS A 252 -1.61 16.46 1.88
N ILE A 253 -2.47 16.30 2.90
CA ILE A 253 -3.91 16.55 2.79
C ILE A 253 -4.18 18.00 2.39
N ASP A 254 -3.50 18.96 3.01
CA ASP A 254 -3.68 20.38 2.68
C ASP A 254 -3.10 20.72 1.31
N ALA A 255 -2.00 20.09 0.90
CA ALA A 255 -1.47 20.23 -0.46
C ALA A 255 -2.44 19.67 -1.52
N LEU A 256 -3.03 18.50 -1.28
CA LEU A 256 -4.05 17.92 -2.15
C LEU A 256 -5.23 18.86 -2.29
N ARG A 257 -5.82 19.31 -1.18
CA ARG A 257 -6.95 20.26 -1.19
C ARG A 257 -6.64 21.58 -1.88
N LYS A 258 -5.38 22.00 -1.88
CA LYS A 258 -4.96 23.27 -2.45
C LYS A 258 -4.66 23.20 -3.94
N TYR A 259 -4.15 22.07 -4.44
CA TYR A 259 -3.57 22.02 -5.79
C TYR A 259 -4.13 20.92 -6.71
N VAL A 260 -4.88 19.94 -6.17
CA VAL A 260 -5.25 18.72 -6.92
C VAL A 260 -6.70 18.31 -6.72
N GLY A 261 -7.21 18.47 -5.50
CA GLY A 261 -8.42 17.86 -4.98
C GLY A 261 -8.16 16.53 -4.27
N ALA A 262 -8.95 16.24 -3.25
CA ALA A 262 -8.81 15.07 -2.38
C ALA A 262 -10.14 14.31 -2.28
N VAL A 263 -10.09 12.98 -2.33
CA VAL A 263 -11.25 12.11 -2.12
C VAL A 263 -10.98 11.11 -1.01
N ASN A 264 -11.94 10.96 -0.11
CA ASN A 264 -11.90 9.89 0.90
C ASN A 264 -12.27 8.58 0.21
N ALA A 265 -11.29 7.71 0.02
CA ALA A 265 -11.49 6.37 -0.49
C ALA A 265 -11.63 5.38 0.69
N SER A 266 -12.47 4.36 0.51
CA SER A 266 -12.66 3.30 1.50
C SER A 266 -12.52 1.95 0.82
N PHE A 267 -11.41 1.28 1.08
CA PHE A 267 -11.18 -0.08 0.61
C PHE A 267 -11.86 -1.05 1.56
N ILE A 268 -12.89 -1.74 1.08
CA ILE A 268 -13.67 -2.69 1.87
C ILE A 268 -13.15 -4.09 1.57
N PHE A 269 -12.42 -4.67 2.52
CA PHE A 269 -11.95 -6.04 2.46
C PHE A 269 -13.03 -6.96 3.06
N THR A 270 -13.47 -7.97 2.31
CA THR A 270 -14.46 -8.96 2.75
C THR A 270 -13.92 -10.37 2.53
N ARG A 271 -13.88 -11.20 3.57
CA ARG A 271 -13.52 -12.62 3.41
C ARG A 271 -14.71 -13.40 2.84
N LEU A 272 -14.56 -13.96 1.64
CA LEU A 272 -15.67 -14.64 0.97
C LEU A 272 -15.81 -16.11 1.35
N LEU A 273 -14.71 -16.88 1.32
CA LEU A 273 -14.75 -18.33 1.56
C LEU A 273 -13.37 -18.91 1.84
N ILE A 274 -13.39 -20.19 2.21
CA ILE A 274 -12.27 -21.10 2.41
C ILE A 274 -12.29 -22.05 1.19
N ILE A 275 -11.16 -22.25 0.51
CA ILE A 275 -11.07 -23.03 -0.75
C ILE A 275 -10.82 -24.52 -0.48
#